data_AF-A0A016UZU2-F1
#
_entry.id   AF-A0A016UZU2-F1
#
_cell.length_a   1.000
_cell.length_b   1.000
_cell.length_c   1.000
_cell.angle_alpha   90.00
_cell.angle_beta   90.00
_cell.angle_gamma   90.00
#
_symmetry.space_group_name_H-M   'P 1'
#
loop_
_entity.id
_entity.type
_entity.pdbx_description
1 polymer ?
#
loop_
_entity_poly.entity_id
_entity_poly.type
_entity_poly.pdbx_seq_one_letter_code
_entity_poly.pdbx_strand_id
1 'polypeptide(L)'
;MLILIALAVITSAEKLLTADELISQPVPKEAQLLTGEALVNYVNSRQTLWKAEYVPGAEAYFKRRIMDSKFLERLPGAEVIQSIASDEEPPERPQREPFVSSQSK
;
A
#
# COMPACT_ATOMS: atom_id res chain seq x y z
N MET A 1 0.56 38.91 25.76
CA MET A 1 0.50 37.48 26.15
C MET A 1 -0.68 36.71 25.55
N LEU A 2 -1.66 37.33 24.88
CA LEU A 2 -2.77 36.60 24.24
C LEU A 2 -2.39 36.00 22.87
N ILE A 3 -1.43 36.60 22.16
CA ILE A 3 -0.98 36.15 20.84
C ILE A 3 -0.24 34.80 20.90
N LEU A 4 0.52 34.55 21.98
CA LEU A 4 1.21 33.28 22.20
C LEU A 4 0.23 32.15 22.52
N ILE A 5 -0.86 32.45 23.24
CA ILE A 5 -1.92 31.49 23.55
C ILE A 5 -2.69 31.13 22.28
N ALA A 6 -3.00 32.12 21.43
CA ALA A 6 -3.65 31.88 20.14
C ALA A 6 -2.78 31.03 19.18
N LEU A 7 -1.46 31.25 19.17
CA LEU A 7 -0.53 30.44 18.37
C LEU A 7 -0.41 29.00 18.90
N ALA A 8 -0.39 28.82 20.23
CA ALA A 8 -0.32 27.50 20.86
C ALA A 8 -1.55 26.60 20.59
N VAL A 9 -2.73 27.21 20.41
CA VAL A 9 -3.97 26.51 20.03
C VAL A 9 -3.96 26.06 18.57
N ILE A 10 -3.29 26.79 17.67
CA ILE A 10 -3.13 26.39 16.26
C ILE A 10 -2.10 25.25 16.13
N THR A 11 -1.12 25.20 17.01
CA THR A 11 -0.11 24.13 17.08
C THR A 11 -0.56 22.95 17.94
N SER A 12 -1.85 22.81 18.28
CA SER A 12 -2.37 21.64 18.99
C SER A 12 -2.25 20.42 18.08
N ALA A 13 -1.05 19.87 18.09
CA ALA A 13 -0.60 18.57 17.61
C ALA A 13 -1.70 17.75 16.96
N GLU A 14 -1.82 17.86 15.64
CA GLU A 14 -2.14 16.68 14.86
C GLU A 14 -1.00 15.70 15.12
N LYS A 15 -1.10 14.92 16.21
CA LYS A 15 -0.21 13.81 16.46
C LYS A 15 -0.38 12.91 15.25
N LEU A 16 0.58 12.96 14.32
CA LEU A 16 0.64 12.04 13.21
C LEU A 16 0.74 10.65 13.85
N LEU A 17 -0.33 9.88 13.73
CA LEU A 17 -0.33 8.49 14.17
C LEU A 17 0.81 7.81 13.44
N THR A 18 1.72 7.21 14.20
CA THR A 18 2.79 6.41 13.61
C THR A 18 2.18 5.21 12.88
N ALA A 19 2.90 4.63 11.94
CA ALA A 19 2.41 3.47 11.21
C ALA A 19 1.97 2.34 12.17
N ASP A 20 2.73 2.11 13.23
CA ASP A 20 2.42 1.10 14.26
C ASP A 20 1.13 1.40 15.02
N GLU A 21 0.88 2.68 15.35
CA GLU A 21 -0.36 3.11 16.01
C GLU A 21 -1.58 3.01 15.09
N LEU A 22 -1.41 3.18 13.78
CA LEU A 22 -2.48 2.98 12.79
C LEU A 22 -2.81 1.49 12.63
N ILE A 23 -1.79 0.63 12.57
CA ILE A 23 -1.95 -0.82 12.40
C ILE A 23 -2.58 -1.46 13.66
N SER A 24 -2.24 -0.93 14.84
CA SER A 24 -2.77 -1.44 16.13
C SER A 24 -4.25 -1.12 16.36
N GLN A 25 -4.81 -0.16 15.62
CA GLN A 25 -6.21 0.22 15.79
C GLN A 25 -7.15 -0.78 15.10
N PRO A 26 -8.11 -1.37 15.83
CA PRO A 26 -9.05 -2.30 15.24
C PRO A 26 -9.96 -1.60 14.23
N VAL A 27 -10.23 -2.29 13.13
CA VAL A 27 -11.21 -1.84 12.12
C VAL A 27 -12.62 -2.15 12.64
N PRO A 28 -13.49 -1.13 12.87
CA PRO A 28 -14.87 -1.34 13.29
C PRO A 28 -15.64 -2.22 12.29
N LYS A 29 -16.61 -3.00 12.78
CA LYS A 29 -17.40 -3.92 11.92
C LYS A 29 -18.16 -3.17 10.84
N GLU A 30 -18.64 -1.98 11.16
CA GLU A 30 -19.37 -1.10 10.27
C GLU A 30 -18.46 -0.61 9.12
N ALA A 31 -17.18 -0.36 9.41
CA ALA A 31 -16.21 0.06 8.43
C ALA A 31 -15.85 -1.06 7.43
N GLN A 32 -15.96 -2.33 7.84
CA GLN A 32 -15.70 -3.48 6.96
C GLN A 32 -16.76 -3.63 5.86
N LEU A 33 -17.92 -3.00 6.03
CA LEU A 33 -19.02 -3.01 5.07
C LEU A 33 -18.94 -1.83 4.08
N LEU A 34 -18.03 -0.87 4.30
CA LEU A 34 -17.90 0.30 3.43
C LEU A 34 -17.27 -0.08 2.10
N THR A 35 -17.79 0.50 1.02
CA THR A 35 -17.28 0.33 -0.34
C THR A 35 -17.20 1.68 -1.05
N GLY A 36 -16.49 1.72 -2.17
CA GLY A 36 -16.40 2.90 -3.03
C GLY A 36 -15.93 4.17 -2.30
N GLU A 37 -16.63 5.28 -2.55
CA GLU A 37 -16.30 6.60 -2.00
C GLU A 37 -16.39 6.64 -0.46
N ALA A 38 -17.36 5.95 0.14
CA ALA A 38 -17.50 5.92 1.59
C ALA A 38 -16.29 5.26 2.28
N LEU A 39 -15.73 4.21 1.66
CA LEU A 39 -14.50 3.59 2.14
C LEU A 39 -13.29 4.53 2.00
N VAL A 40 -13.19 5.22 0.86
CA VAL A 40 -12.11 6.22 0.62
C VAL A 40 -12.15 7.33 1.68
N ASN A 41 -13.33 7.88 1.94
CA ASN A 41 -13.52 8.92 2.96
C ASN A 41 -13.16 8.41 4.36
N TYR A 42 -13.57 7.19 4.70
CA TYR A 42 -13.21 6.56 5.98
C TYR A 42 -11.69 6.42 6.13
N VAL A 43 -10.99 5.87 5.13
CA VAL A 43 -9.52 5.73 5.16
C VAL A 43 -8.85 7.09 5.34
N ASN A 44 -9.25 8.08 4.53
CA ASN A 44 -8.66 9.42 4.56
C ASN A 44 -8.90 10.19 5.87
N SER A 45 -9.91 9.80 6.65
CA SER A 45 -10.20 10.38 7.97
C SER A 45 -9.33 9.82 9.10
N ARG A 46 -8.75 8.63 8.93
CA ARG A 46 -8.01 7.93 9.99
C ARG A 46 -6.50 7.93 9.81
N GLN A 47 -6.02 7.98 8.58
CA GLN A 47 -4.59 8.00 8.28
C GLN A 47 -4.21 9.21 7.43
N THR A 48 -3.01 9.73 7.66
CA THR A 48 -2.49 10.97 7.05
C THR A 48 -1.25 10.76 6.20
N LEU A 49 -0.68 9.55 6.16
CA LEU A 49 0.56 9.23 5.44
C LEU A 49 0.38 9.27 3.92
N TRP A 50 -0.82 8.96 3.45
CA TRP A 50 -1.19 9.01 2.04
C TRP A 50 -2.68 9.36 1.89
N LYS A 51 -3.12 9.68 0.69
CA LYS A 51 -4.54 9.92 0.40
C LYS A 51 -5.05 8.91 -0.63
N ALA A 52 -6.18 8.31 -0.31
CA ALA A 52 -6.96 7.51 -1.23
C ALA A 52 -7.79 8.42 -2.13
N GLU A 53 -7.92 8.05 -3.40
CA GLU A 53 -8.81 8.72 -4.35
C GLU A 53 -9.84 7.72 -4.86
N TYR A 54 -11.11 8.15 -4.92
CA TYR A 54 -12.16 7.35 -5.53
C TYR A 54 -12.26 7.70 -7.02
N VAL A 55 -12.12 6.68 -7.87
CA VAL A 55 -12.32 6.81 -9.31
C VAL A 55 -13.49 5.89 -9.74
N PRO A 56 -14.55 6.44 -10.37
CA PRO A 56 -15.65 5.63 -10.88
C PRO A 56 -15.16 4.53 -11.82
N GLY A 57 -15.58 3.29 -11.57
CA GLY A 57 -15.20 2.13 -12.38
C GLY A 57 -13.77 1.61 -12.14
N ALA A 58 -13.01 2.15 -11.18
CA ALA A 58 -11.68 1.63 -10.82
C ALA A 58 -11.72 0.15 -10.45
N GLU A 59 -12.72 -0.28 -9.68
CA GLU A 59 -12.87 -1.69 -9.29
C GLU A 59 -13.00 -2.61 -10.51
N ALA A 60 -13.86 -2.27 -11.46
CA ALA A 60 -14.01 -3.01 -12.72
C ALA A 60 -12.74 -2.93 -13.58
N TYR A 61 -12.02 -1.81 -13.52
CA TYR A 61 -10.73 -1.62 -14.20
C TYR A 61 -9.63 -2.55 -13.70
N PHE A 62 -9.54 -2.73 -12.39
CA PHE A 62 -8.54 -3.61 -11.79
C PHE A 62 -8.95 -5.08 -11.88
N LYS A 63 -10.23 -5.42 -11.64
CA LYS A 63 -10.72 -6.80 -11.72
C LYS A 63 -10.47 -7.47 -13.07
N ARG A 64 -10.51 -6.73 -14.18
CA ARG A 64 -10.23 -7.28 -15.52
C ARG A 64 -8.74 -7.49 -15.82
N ARG A 65 -7.83 -6.96 -14.99
CA ARG A 65 -6.37 -7.01 -15.19
C ARG A 65 -5.66 -7.87 -14.17
N ILE A 66 -6.23 -7.96 -12.97
CA ILE A 66 -5.67 -8.73 -11.88
C ILE A 66 -6.26 -10.14 -11.94
N MET A 67 -5.42 -11.15 -11.71
CA MET A 67 -5.84 -12.54 -11.60
C MET A 67 -6.81 -12.67 -10.42
N ASP A 68 -7.95 -13.34 -10.64
CA ASP A 68 -8.90 -13.63 -9.57
C ASP A 68 -8.22 -14.49 -8.50
N SER A 69 -8.46 -14.16 -7.22
CA SER A 69 -7.80 -14.80 -6.09
C SER A 69 -8.11 -16.30 -6.01
N LYS A 70 -9.23 -16.75 -6.60
CA LYS A 70 -9.56 -18.18 -6.72
C LYS A 70 -8.56 -19.00 -7.55
N PHE A 71 -7.78 -18.33 -8.41
CA PHE A 71 -6.73 -18.97 -9.21
C PHE A 71 -5.35 -18.89 -8.56
N LEU A 72 -5.24 -18.25 -7.39
CA LEU A 72 -4.04 -18.33 -6.58
C LEU A 72 -4.03 -19.71 -5.92
N GLU A 73 -3.49 -20.69 -6.63
CA GLU A 73 -3.09 -21.94 -6.00
C GLU A 73 -2.03 -21.61 -4.95
N ARG A 74 -2.24 -22.09 -3.71
CA ARG A 74 -1.20 -22.00 -2.68
C ARG A 74 -0.04 -22.85 -3.17
N LEU A 75 0.96 -22.22 -3.76
CA LEU A 75 2.20 -22.88 -4.11
C LEU A 75 2.74 -23.54 -2.83
N PRO A 76 3.08 -24.84 -2.85
CA PRO A 76 3.78 -25.45 -1.73
C PRO A 76 5.09 -24.67 -1.52
N GLY A 77 5.20 -24.00 -0.36
CA GLY A 77 6.31 -23.09 -0.04
C GLY A 77 5.94 -21.59 0.04
N ALA A 78 4.68 -21.20 -0.26
CA ALA A 78 4.17 -19.85 0.01
C ALA A 78 3.82 -19.67 1.51
N GLU A 79 4.73 -20.08 2.38
CA GLU A 79 4.72 -19.65 3.78
C GLU A 79 4.96 -18.16 3.80
N VAL A 80 4.21 -17.49 4.69
CA VAL A 80 4.27 -16.07 4.99
C VAL A 80 5.71 -15.60 4.94
N ILE A 81 6.07 -14.78 3.95
CA ILE A 81 7.35 -14.10 3.92
C ILE A 81 7.33 -13.12 5.11
N GLN A 82 7.70 -13.62 6.29
CA GLN A 82 8.25 -12.78 7.34
C GLN A 82 9.43 -12.07 6.68
N SER A 83 9.48 -10.75 6.78
CA SER A 83 10.56 -9.94 6.22
C SER A 83 11.90 -10.54 6.62
N ILE A 84 12.51 -11.29 5.70
CA ILE A 84 13.86 -11.79 5.88
C ILE A 84 14.72 -10.55 5.71
N ALA A 85 15.40 -10.12 6.77
CA ALA A 85 16.59 -9.31 6.62
C ALA A 85 17.62 -10.20 5.91
N SER A 86 17.49 -10.31 4.58
CA SER A 86 18.46 -11.02 3.76
C SER A 86 19.68 -10.11 3.65
N ASP A 87 20.67 -10.38 4.49
CA ASP A 87 22.05 -9.92 4.34
C ASP A 87 22.78 -10.71 3.23
N GLU A 88 22.03 -11.28 2.29
CA GLU A 88 22.55 -12.11 1.22
C GLU A 88 22.75 -11.25 -0.02
N GLU A 89 24.01 -11.09 -0.40
CA GLU A 89 24.43 -10.28 -1.52
C GLU A 89 23.73 -10.78 -2.80
N PRO A 90 23.06 -9.91 -3.57
CA PRO A 90 22.31 -10.33 -4.75
C PRO A 90 23.21 -11.09 -5.73
N PRO A 91 22.71 -12.13 -6.40
CA PRO A 91 23.51 -12.86 -7.37
C PRO A 91 24.01 -11.92 -8.48
N GLU A 92 25.22 -12.19 -8.92
CA GLU A 92 25.88 -11.39 -9.95
C GLU A 92 25.03 -11.39 -11.23
N ARG A 93 24.78 -10.20 -11.79
CA ARG A 93 23.90 -10.06 -12.95
C ARG A 93 24.48 -10.88 -14.11
N PRO A 94 23.68 -11.68 -14.83
CA PRO A 94 24.19 -12.40 -15.98
C PRO A 94 24.78 -11.42 -16.98
N GLN A 95 26.03 -11.68 -17.38
CA GLN A 95 26.70 -10.90 -18.41
C GLN A 95 25.86 -11.01 -19.68
N ARG A 96 25.35 -9.87 -20.17
CA ARG A 96 24.58 -9.83 -21.40
C ARG A 96 25.51 -10.26 -22.53
N GLU A 97 25.33 -11.47 -23.04
CA GLU A 97 25.99 -11.87 -24.29
C GLU A 97 25.53 -10.92 -25.40
N PRO A 98 26.45 -10.43 -26.24
CA PRO A 98 26.08 -9.54 -27.34
C PRO A 98 25.12 -10.27 -28.27
N PHE A 99 23.99 -9.61 -28.55
CA PHE A 99 22.98 -10.11 -29.46
C PHE A 99 23.59 -10.26 -30.86
N VAL A 100 23.92 -11.50 -31.25
CA VAL A 100 24.39 -11.76 -32.63
C VAL A 100 23.17 -11.68 -33.53
N SER A 101 23.04 -10.57 -34.25
CA SER A 101 22.05 -10.42 -35.32
C SER A 101 22.43 -11.38 -36.45
N SER A 102 21.77 -12.53 -36.50
CA SER A 102 21.71 -13.37 -37.68
C SER A 102 20.93 -12.63 -38.75
N GLN A 103 21.63 -11.84 -39.56
CA GLN A 103 21.09 -11.40 -40.85
C GLN A 103 21.18 -12.60 -41.80
N SER A 104 20.02 -13.15 -42.11
CA SER A 104 19.81 -14.14 -43.16
C SER A 104 20.31 -13.57 -44.49
N LYS A 105 21.06 -14.37 -45.24
CA LYS A 105 21.35 -14.13 -46.66
C LYS A 105 20.70 -15.23 -47.50
#